data_AF-A0A8H4R6C1-F1
#
_entry.id   AF-A0A8H4R6C1-F1
#
_cell.length_a   1.000
_cell.length_b   1.000
_cell.length_c   1.000
_cell.angle_alpha   90.00
_cell.angle_beta   90.00
_cell.angle_gamma   90.00
#
_symmetry.space_group_name_H-M   'P 1'
#
loop_
_entity.id
_entity.type
_entity.pdbx_description
1 polymer ?
#
loop_
_entity_poly.entity_id
_entity_poly.type
_entity_poly.pdbx_seq_one_letter_code
_entity_poly.pdbx_strand_id
1 'polypeptide(L)'
;MHLSFIVLAGLAANCRAASLAITVGKDGDLAFSPNSSTAAMGDTLEFHFFAGGHSVVSSTFNSPCIPSSNAFYSGYIPGGSAGNDTFIVNVNSTDPIWFYCSLNDHCKAGMVGVVNPPSGESISDYAAAAAQVAKASAPLVPEGGVITVIDDSTKTTAAATKASSVKSGSATATVTSGNGASTTSPSTSSSTSTAVISATTTKSDGGRQGEVSFALGLSIVVEADEKELKPNQYFEIRSRNINKLRTTKNPNPYPHKFHENYDLRKFVAEYGFLKSVEHKKDVEIRLGGRIYNKCASGNKLVFYDIRTEGVKVQVMCQVQEAKEGGAPFAEQHEHLQRGDIIGIVGYPGRTAPNKIEKSEEGELSIFATEIVLLTPCLHQLPDEYYWFKDQERRHRKRYLDLITNDHTRNVFLTRSKMVTYIRKYFDDQDFVEVETPMMNPIAGEQ
;
A
#
# COMPACT_ATOMS: atom_id res chain seq x y z
N MET A 1 27.83 -63.47 -3.77
CA MET A 1 28.18 -62.04 -3.92
C MET A 1 27.28 -61.27 -2.96
N HIS A 2 27.83 -60.48 -2.03
CA HIS A 2 27.02 -59.61 -1.17
C HIS A 2 26.81 -58.26 -1.85
N LEU A 3 25.57 -57.80 -1.94
CA LEU A 3 25.23 -56.41 -2.26
C LEU A 3 24.89 -55.69 -0.96
N SER A 4 25.76 -54.78 -0.52
CA SER A 4 25.47 -53.88 0.59
C SER A 4 24.63 -52.71 0.11
N PHE A 5 23.34 -52.69 0.46
CA PHE A 5 22.50 -51.51 0.27
C PHE A 5 22.88 -50.44 1.31
N ILE A 6 23.54 -49.38 0.86
CA ILE A 6 23.80 -48.20 1.68
C ILE A 6 22.49 -47.40 1.77
N VAL A 7 21.82 -47.46 2.92
CA VAL A 7 20.67 -46.61 3.23
C VAL A 7 21.19 -45.20 3.52
N LEU A 8 21.15 -44.33 2.52
CA LEU A 8 21.47 -42.91 2.70
C LEU A 8 20.31 -42.21 3.42
N ALA A 9 20.33 -42.23 4.75
CA ALA A 9 19.37 -41.53 5.59
C ALA A 9 19.56 -40.00 5.43
N GLY A 10 18.82 -39.41 4.49
CA GLY A 10 18.80 -37.96 4.28
C GLY A 10 18.28 -37.24 5.52
N LEU A 11 19.17 -36.58 6.26
CA LEU A 11 18.81 -35.82 7.45
C LEU A 11 18.03 -34.57 7.04
N ALA A 12 16.71 -34.65 7.06
CA ALA A 12 15.82 -33.53 6.76
C ALA A 12 15.98 -32.43 7.82
N ALA A 13 16.87 -31.48 7.57
CA ALA A 13 17.05 -30.30 8.40
C ALA A 13 15.75 -29.48 8.39
N ASN A 14 15.03 -29.49 9.51
CA ASN A 14 13.83 -28.67 9.72
C ASN A 14 14.24 -27.19 9.82
N CYS A 15 14.47 -26.55 8.67
CA CYS A 15 14.67 -25.12 8.57
C CYS A 15 13.36 -24.41 8.96
N ARG A 16 13.27 -24.06 10.25
CA ARG A 16 12.34 -23.06 10.76
C ARG A 16 13.07 -21.72 10.70
N ALA A 17 12.41 -20.70 10.16
CA ALA A 17 12.80 -19.32 10.37
C ALA A 17 12.84 -19.04 11.89
N ALA A 18 13.94 -18.46 12.37
CA ALA A 18 14.14 -18.09 13.76
C ALA A 18 13.98 -16.57 13.96
N SER A 19 13.45 -16.20 15.12
CA SER A 19 13.41 -14.81 15.59
C SER A 19 14.69 -14.49 16.37
N LEU A 20 15.51 -13.59 15.85
CA LEU A 20 16.67 -13.01 16.55
C LEU A 20 16.25 -11.69 17.20
N ALA A 21 15.92 -11.77 18.49
CA ALA A 21 15.59 -10.59 19.30
C ALA A 21 16.84 -9.75 19.61
N ILE A 22 16.80 -8.47 19.25
CA ILE A 22 17.83 -7.47 19.53
C ILE A 22 17.19 -6.35 20.34
N THR A 23 17.62 -6.17 21.58
CA THR A 23 17.10 -5.07 22.42
C THR A 23 17.78 -3.76 22.07
N VAL A 24 17.02 -2.66 22.11
CA VAL A 24 17.43 -1.30 21.73
C VAL A 24 17.17 -0.39 22.92
N GLY A 25 18.21 0.17 23.54
CA GLY A 25 18.04 1.09 24.68
C GLY A 25 17.75 0.43 26.03
N LYS A 26 17.95 -0.89 26.16
CA LYS A 26 17.54 -1.62 27.36
C LYS A 26 18.27 -1.09 28.60
N ASP A 27 17.54 -1.01 29.72
CA ASP A 27 18.01 -0.53 31.02
C ASP A 27 18.59 0.92 31.02
N GLY A 28 18.43 1.66 29.90
CA GLY A 28 18.94 3.02 29.70
C GLY A 28 20.24 3.11 28.89
N ASP A 29 20.80 1.97 28.44
CA ASP A 29 22.07 1.93 27.70
C ASP A 29 21.96 2.49 26.28
N LEU A 30 22.98 3.22 25.81
CA LEU A 30 23.11 3.61 24.40
C LEU A 30 23.65 2.46 23.54
N ALA A 31 22.97 1.30 23.59
CA ALA A 31 23.44 0.05 22.98
C ALA A 31 22.31 -0.70 22.25
N PHE A 32 22.74 -1.51 21.29
CA PHE A 32 22.01 -2.69 20.82
C PHE A 32 22.53 -3.91 21.60
N SER A 33 21.65 -4.80 22.05
CA SER A 33 22.07 -6.01 22.76
C SER A 33 21.25 -7.22 22.31
N PRO A 34 21.87 -8.22 21.64
CA PRO A 34 23.28 -8.26 21.24
C PRO A 34 23.64 -7.22 20.14
N ASN A 35 24.88 -6.73 20.16
CA ASN A 35 25.42 -5.84 19.10
C ASN A 35 26.16 -6.60 17.99
N SER A 36 26.39 -7.91 18.14
CA SER A 36 26.98 -8.76 17.10
C SER A 36 26.26 -10.10 17.13
N SER A 37 25.84 -10.61 15.96
CA SER A 37 25.02 -11.83 15.86
C SER A 37 25.11 -12.49 14.48
N THR A 38 24.47 -13.66 14.35
CA THR A 38 24.39 -14.44 13.11
C THR A 38 22.94 -14.86 12.88
N ALA A 39 22.47 -14.78 11.64
CA ALA A 39 21.12 -15.17 11.24
C ALA A 39 21.12 -15.80 9.84
N ALA A 40 20.29 -16.82 9.65
CA ALA A 40 20.14 -17.52 8.38
C ALA A 40 19.19 -16.78 7.42
N MET A 41 19.33 -17.05 6.12
CA MET A 41 18.36 -16.57 5.13
C MET A 41 16.98 -17.18 5.42
N GLY A 42 16.01 -16.32 5.74
CA GLY A 42 14.66 -16.67 6.17
C GLY A 42 14.31 -16.25 7.59
N ASP A 43 15.30 -15.94 8.44
CA ASP A 43 15.11 -15.50 9.82
C ASP A 43 14.55 -14.06 9.91
N THR A 44 14.08 -13.67 11.10
CA THR A 44 13.65 -12.29 11.43
C THR A 44 14.59 -11.64 12.45
N LEU A 45 14.97 -10.39 12.21
CA LEU A 45 15.60 -9.52 13.21
C LEU A 45 14.50 -8.73 13.90
N GLU A 46 14.35 -8.90 15.21
CA GLU A 46 13.27 -8.28 16.00
C GLU A 46 13.88 -7.26 16.96
N PHE A 47 13.88 -5.98 16.54
CA PHE A 47 14.46 -4.88 17.30
C PHE A 47 13.46 -4.37 18.35
N HIS A 48 13.67 -4.67 19.63
CA HIS A 48 12.80 -4.33 20.77
C HIS A 48 13.20 -3.01 21.42
N PHE A 49 12.34 -1.98 21.33
CA PHE A 49 12.63 -0.62 21.78
C PHE A 49 12.21 -0.39 23.24
N PHE A 50 13.22 -0.15 24.08
CA PHE A 50 13.06 0.29 25.45
C PHE A 50 13.00 1.82 25.55
N ALA A 51 12.44 2.31 26.65
CA ALA A 51 12.23 3.74 26.90
C ALA A 51 13.54 4.54 26.86
N GLY A 52 13.67 5.43 25.88
CA GLY A 52 14.87 6.26 25.67
C GLY A 52 14.86 7.05 24.37
N GLY A 53 14.04 6.66 23.39
CA GLY A 53 13.95 7.30 22.09
C GLY A 53 15.12 6.92 21.19
N HIS A 54 14.91 5.92 20.33
CA HIS A 54 15.97 5.35 19.51
C HIS A 54 15.51 5.08 18.07
N SER A 55 16.44 4.59 17.26
CA SER A 55 16.19 4.11 15.90
C SER A 55 17.17 2.98 15.57
N VAL A 56 16.86 2.24 14.52
CA VAL A 56 17.82 1.37 13.81
C VAL A 56 17.85 1.79 12.35
N VAL A 57 19.03 2.07 11.81
CA VAL A 57 19.30 2.28 10.38
C VAL A 57 20.41 1.32 9.94
N SER A 58 20.26 0.66 8.79
CA SER A 58 21.34 -0.17 8.22
C SER A 58 22.29 0.62 7.31
N SER A 59 23.56 0.23 7.32
CA SER A 59 24.69 0.90 6.66
C SER A 59 25.55 -0.12 5.87
N THR A 60 26.81 0.22 5.63
CA THR A 60 27.87 -0.73 5.28
C THR A 60 29.08 -0.47 6.19
N PHE A 61 29.98 -1.44 6.37
CA PHE A 61 31.19 -1.29 7.20
C PHE A 61 31.98 0.00 6.89
N ASN A 62 32.18 0.28 5.60
CA ASN A 62 32.93 1.43 5.10
C ASN A 62 32.15 2.77 5.13
N SER A 63 30.96 2.82 5.74
CA SER A 63 30.14 4.04 5.86
C SER A 63 29.28 4.01 7.14
N PRO A 64 29.92 4.05 8.34
CA PRO A 64 29.19 4.10 9.60
C PRO A 64 28.36 5.38 9.73
N CYS A 65 27.28 5.31 10.52
CA CYS A 65 26.33 6.41 10.77
C CYS A 65 25.66 7.03 9.53
N ILE A 66 25.80 6.41 8.36
CA ILE A 66 25.25 6.83 7.07
C ILE A 66 24.45 5.66 6.48
N PRO A 67 23.23 5.88 5.95
CA PRO A 67 22.41 4.80 5.43
C PRO A 67 23.03 4.21 4.16
N SER A 68 22.94 2.88 4.01
CA SER A 68 23.23 2.25 2.72
C SER A 68 22.16 2.62 1.69
N SER A 69 22.46 2.44 0.40
CA SER A 69 21.55 2.83 -0.71
C SER A 69 20.20 2.10 -0.70
N ASN A 70 20.09 0.98 0.03
CA ASN A 70 18.87 0.21 0.28
C ASN A 70 18.68 -0.05 1.78
N ALA A 71 18.96 0.97 2.61
CA ALA A 71 18.85 0.83 4.05
C ALA A 71 17.42 0.47 4.51
N PHE A 72 17.32 -0.33 5.58
CA PHE A 72 16.15 -0.29 6.44
C PHE A 72 16.31 0.83 7.47
N TYR A 73 15.18 1.40 7.92
CA TYR A 73 15.10 2.41 8.97
C TYR A 73 13.81 2.24 9.78
N SER A 74 13.92 2.14 11.11
CA SER A 74 12.77 2.01 12.01
C SER A 74 11.96 3.30 12.21
N GLY A 75 12.48 4.45 11.78
CA GLY A 75 12.04 5.74 12.32
C GLY A 75 12.58 5.99 13.74
N TYR A 76 12.22 7.14 14.31
CA TYR A 76 12.31 7.35 15.75
C TYR A 76 11.18 6.60 16.44
N ILE A 77 11.52 5.70 17.38
CA ILE A 77 10.59 4.97 18.23
C ILE A 77 10.92 5.35 19.69
N PRO A 78 9.94 5.86 20.48
CA PRO A 78 10.18 6.31 21.85
C PRO A 78 10.55 5.15 22.80
N GLY A 79 9.93 3.99 22.58
CA GLY A 79 10.11 2.76 23.35
C GLY A 79 9.33 2.74 24.66
N GLY A 80 8.85 1.56 25.04
CA GLY A 80 8.17 1.29 26.31
C GLY A 80 9.12 0.69 27.35
N SER A 81 8.74 0.69 28.64
CA SER A 81 9.53 0.04 29.70
C SER A 81 9.67 -1.49 29.54
N ALA A 82 8.83 -2.11 28.72
CA ALA A 82 8.78 -3.56 28.49
C ALA A 82 9.48 -4.04 27.20
N GLY A 83 9.93 -3.15 26.31
CA GLY A 83 10.47 -3.54 25.00
C GLY A 83 9.40 -4.06 24.01
N ASN A 84 8.13 -3.71 24.23
CA ASN A 84 6.99 -4.16 23.43
C ASN A 84 6.95 -3.56 22.02
N ASP A 85 7.48 -2.34 21.85
CA ASP A 85 7.56 -1.68 20.56
C ASP A 85 8.66 -2.34 19.73
N THR A 86 8.32 -2.88 18.57
CA THR A 86 9.25 -3.64 17.73
C THR A 86 9.39 -3.09 16.32
N PHE A 87 10.58 -3.25 15.75
CA PHE A 87 10.82 -3.15 14.32
C PHE A 87 11.38 -4.47 13.81
N ILE A 88 10.72 -5.08 12.83
CA ILE A 88 11.00 -6.45 12.38
C ILE A 88 11.52 -6.43 10.94
N VAL A 89 12.72 -6.97 10.72
CA VAL A 89 13.39 -7.04 9.41
C VAL A 89 13.61 -8.49 9.00
N ASN A 90 13.21 -8.87 7.78
CA ASN A 90 13.44 -10.22 7.26
C ASN A 90 14.88 -10.35 6.72
N VAL A 91 15.57 -11.42 7.10
CA VAL A 91 16.93 -11.75 6.63
C VAL A 91 16.84 -12.42 5.25
N ASN A 92 16.95 -11.61 4.19
CA ASN A 92 16.79 -12.07 2.80
C ASN A 92 18.11 -12.58 2.16
N SER A 93 19.24 -12.48 2.85
CA SER A 93 20.55 -12.98 2.43
C SER A 93 21.43 -13.23 3.67
N THR A 94 22.54 -13.97 3.51
CA THR A 94 23.56 -14.14 4.55
C THR A 94 24.65 -13.05 4.52
N ASP A 95 24.50 -12.03 3.68
CA ASP A 95 25.42 -10.88 3.60
C ASP A 95 25.49 -10.10 4.94
N PRO A 96 26.60 -9.40 5.23
CA PRO A 96 26.73 -8.60 6.45
C PRO A 96 25.74 -7.44 6.53
N ILE A 97 24.97 -7.37 7.61
CA ILE A 97 24.04 -6.29 7.91
C ILE A 97 24.64 -5.44 9.03
N TRP A 98 25.30 -4.35 8.66
CA TRP A 98 25.77 -3.32 9.59
C TRP A 98 24.64 -2.35 9.92
N PHE A 99 24.52 -1.91 11.17
CA PHE A 99 23.45 -1.00 11.61
C PHE A 99 23.85 -0.07 12.76
N TYR A 100 23.07 0.99 12.97
CA TYR A 100 23.33 2.05 13.95
C TYR A 100 22.05 2.79 14.39
N CYS A 101 22.12 3.52 15.50
CA CYS A 101 21.07 4.46 15.91
C CYS A 101 21.36 5.87 15.38
N SER A 102 20.45 6.42 14.57
CA SER A 102 20.65 7.71 13.88
C SER A 102 20.31 8.95 14.72
N LEU A 103 19.90 8.78 15.97
CA LEU A 103 19.49 9.90 16.83
C LEU A 103 20.72 10.59 17.43
N ASN A 104 20.76 11.92 17.31
CA ASN A 104 21.81 12.78 17.89
C ASN A 104 23.22 12.24 17.60
N ASP A 105 24.00 11.96 18.65
CA ASP A 105 25.34 11.36 18.58
C ASP A 105 25.35 9.87 18.99
N HIS A 106 24.20 9.19 19.08
CA HIS A 106 24.11 7.82 19.62
C HIS A 106 25.02 6.84 18.84
N CYS A 107 25.04 6.91 17.50
CA CYS A 107 25.96 6.13 16.67
C CYS A 107 27.45 6.38 17.03
N LYS A 108 27.83 7.65 17.26
CA LYS A 108 29.20 8.05 17.61
C LYS A 108 29.58 7.59 19.02
N ALA A 109 28.61 7.52 19.93
CA ALA A 109 28.75 6.99 21.28
C ALA A 109 28.83 5.44 21.34
N GLY A 110 28.80 4.76 20.19
CA GLY A 110 28.90 3.30 20.11
C GLY A 110 27.56 2.55 20.00
N MET A 111 26.44 3.25 19.78
CA MET A 111 25.15 2.62 19.50
C MET A 111 25.10 2.08 18.05
N VAL A 112 25.83 1.00 17.85
CA VAL A 112 26.06 0.29 16.58
C VAL A 112 25.91 -1.23 16.75
N GLY A 113 25.65 -1.94 15.65
CA GLY A 113 25.61 -3.39 15.65
C GLY A 113 25.83 -4.03 14.27
N VAL A 114 25.96 -5.35 14.26
CA VAL A 114 26.15 -6.17 13.04
C VAL A 114 25.45 -7.53 13.14
N VAL A 115 24.83 -7.96 12.04
CA VAL A 115 24.44 -9.37 11.81
C VAL A 115 25.29 -9.93 10.68
N ASN A 116 25.73 -11.17 10.80
CA ASN A 116 26.61 -11.87 9.85
C ASN A 116 27.93 -11.12 9.56
N PRO A 117 28.71 -10.71 10.59
CA PRO A 117 30.00 -10.05 10.37
C PRO A 117 30.96 -10.94 9.58
N PRO A 118 31.66 -10.41 8.54
CA PRO A 118 32.56 -11.20 7.72
C PRO A 118 33.93 -11.37 8.41
N SER A 119 34.68 -12.39 8.00
CA SER A 119 36.01 -12.67 8.56
C SER A 119 37.01 -11.56 8.21
N GLY A 120 37.27 -10.66 9.16
CA GLY A 120 38.24 -9.57 9.04
C GLY A 120 37.68 -8.17 9.33
N GLU A 121 36.36 -8.01 9.43
CA GLU A 121 35.72 -6.76 9.87
C GLU A 121 35.17 -6.95 11.29
N SER A 122 35.54 -6.09 12.26
CA SER A 122 35.04 -6.19 13.64
C SER A 122 34.06 -5.08 14.00
N ILE A 123 33.12 -5.39 14.92
CA ILE A 123 32.20 -4.38 15.46
C ILE A 123 32.93 -3.26 16.22
N SER A 124 34.11 -3.55 16.77
CA SER A 124 35.02 -2.56 17.37
C SER A 124 35.58 -1.57 16.33
N ASP A 125 35.97 -2.03 15.14
CA ASP A 125 36.49 -1.15 14.08
C ASP A 125 35.37 -0.25 13.53
N TYR A 126 34.18 -0.84 13.32
CA TYR A 126 33.00 -0.10 12.89
C TYR A 126 32.56 0.96 13.94
N ALA A 127 32.61 0.63 15.23
CA ALA A 127 32.36 1.59 16.31
C ALA A 127 33.44 2.70 16.38
N ALA A 128 34.71 2.36 16.22
CA ALA A 128 35.81 3.33 16.20
C ALA A 128 35.69 4.30 15.01
N ALA A 129 35.29 3.80 13.84
CA ALA A 129 35.01 4.62 12.67
C ALA A 129 33.73 5.47 12.85
N ALA A 130 32.67 4.92 13.45
CA ALA A 130 31.44 5.63 13.79
C ALA A 130 31.68 6.86 14.68
N ALA A 131 32.59 6.75 15.66
CA ALA A 131 32.98 7.86 16.53
C ALA A 131 33.62 9.05 15.78
N GLN A 132 34.15 8.85 14.58
CA GLN A 132 34.76 9.92 13.76
C GLN A 132 33.79 10.60 12.78
N VAL A 133 32.54 10.12 12.66
CA VAL A 133 31.58 10.66 11.69
C VAL A 133 31.06 12.02 12.14
N ALA A 134 31.07 13.02 11.26
CA ALA A 134 30.68 14.39 11.61
C ALA A 134 29.22 14.49 12.12
N LYS A 135 28.28 13.77 11.50
CA LYS A 135 26.87 13.70 11.90
C LYS A 135 26.22 12.40 11.40
N ALA A 136 25.43 11.74 12.25
CA ALA A 136 24.61 10.62 11.83
C ALA A 136 23.44 11.08 10.92
N SER A 137 23.08 10.26 9.94
CA SER A 137 21.97 10.52 9.02
C SER A 137 21.01 9.32 8.97
N ALA A 138 19.87 9.48 8.29
CA ALA A 138 18.88 8.43 8.08
C ALA A 138 18.06 8.73 6.80
N PRO A 139 17.31 7.75 6.25
CA PRO A 139 16.26 8.01 5.28
C PRO A 139 15.18 8.95 5.85
N LEU A 140 14.40 9.60 4.97
CA LEU A 140 13.39 10.58 5.38
C LEU A 140 12.14 9.95 6.03
N VAL A 141 11.90 8.65 5.81
CA VAL A 141 10.76 7.90 6.32
C VAL A 141 11.20 6.50 6.75
N PRO A 142 10.52 5.85 7.71
CA PRO A 142 10.80 4.47 8.07
C PRO A 142 10.56 3.53 6.89
N GLU A 143 11.51 2.67 6.55
CA GLU A 143 11.42 1.74 5.42
C GLU A 143 12.13 0.40 5.72
N GLY A 144 11.87 -0.64 4.93
CA GLY A 144 12.64 -1.91 4.97
C GLY A 144 12.33 -2.89 6.11
N GLY A 145 11.38 -2.58 7.00
CA GLY A 145 10.89 -3.50 8.05
C GLY A 145 9.46 -3.17 8.50
N VAL A 146 8.90 -4.00 9.38
CA VAL A 146 7.55 -3.86 9.93
C VAL A 146 7.62 -3.30 11.35
N ILE A 147 7.00 -2.14 11.59
CA ILE A 147 6.89 -1.57 12.94
C ILE A 147 5.62 -2.12 13.62
N THR A 148 5.75 -2.65 14.83
CA THR A 148 4.64 -2.96 15.73
C THR A 148 4.81 -2.16 17.02
N VAL A 149 4.13 -1.00 17.12
CA VAL A 149 4.02 -0.23 18.36
C VAL A 149 2.86 -0.79 19.16
N ILE A 150 3.04 -1.07 20.46
CA ILE A 150 1.95 -1.46 21.35
C ILE A 150 1.54 -0.23 22.17
N ASP A 151 0.46 0.40 21.74
CA ASP A 151 -0.04 1.66 22.30
C ASP A 151 -0.58 1.50 23.73
N ASP A 152 0.27 1.81 24.72
CA ASP A 152 -0.10 1.99 26.13
C ASP A 152 -0.33 3.48 26.48
N SER A 153 -0.69 4.33 25.50
CA SER A 153 -0.79 5.80 25.70
C SER A 153 -2.09 6.29 26.34
N THR A 154 -2.57 5.60 27.39
CA THR A 154 -3.47 6.23 28.39
C THR A 154 -2.70 7.19 29.32
N LYS A 155 -1.85 8.04 28.74
CA LYS A 155 -0.94 8.98 29.43
C LYS A 155 -0.62 10.23 28.61
N THR A 156 -1.68 10.92 28.17
CA THR A 156 -1.56 12.32 27.75
C THR A 156 -0.97 13.16 28.90
N THR A 157 0.11 13.89 28.65
CA THR A 157 0.62 14.87 29.61
C THR A 157 -0.34 16.06 29.69
N ALA A 158 -0.96 16.25 30.85
CA ALA A 158 -2.07 17.18 30.99
C ALA A 158 -1.63 18.66 31.07
N ALA A 159 -2.25 19.51 30.25
CA ALA A 159 -2.47 20.91 30.63
C ALA A 159 -3.59 20.93 31.69
N ALA A 160 -3.38 21.61 32.81
CA ALA A 160 -4.22 21.44 33.99
C ALA A 160 -5.55 22.21 33.93
N THR A 161 -6.65 21.56 34.31
CA THR A 161 -7.86 22.23 34.82
C THR A 161 -8.53 21.35 35.88
N LYS A 162 -8.99 21.94 36.99
CA LYS A 162 -9.63 21.21 38.10
C LYS A 162 -11.00 20.67 37.66
N ALA A 163 -11.26 19.38 37.90
CA ALA A 163 -12.62 18.83 38.02
C ALA A 163 -12.97 18.64 39.50
N SER A 164 -14.17 19.06 39.90
CA SER A 164 -14.70 18.77 41.24
C SER A 164 -15.31 17.36 41.27
N SER A 165 -15.18 16.68 42.41
CA SER A 165 -15.54 15.27 42.56
C SER A 165 -17.00 15.05 42.95
N VAL A 166 -17.71 14.15 42.27
CA VAL A 166 -18.97 13.52 42.73
C VAL A 166 -18.89 12.03 42.43
N LYS A 167 -19.29 11.18 43.41
CA LYS A 167 -19.39 9.72 43.25
C LYS A 167 -20.82 9.29 42.91
N SER A 168 -20.95 8.36 41.95
CA SER A 168 -21.86 7.21 42.00
C SER A 168 -21.45 6.22 40.89
N GLY A 169 -21.73 4.92 40.97
CA GLY A 169 -22.53 4.20 41.97
C GLY A 169 -23.47 3.23 41.25
N SER A 170 -23.02 2.00 41.03
CA SER A 170 -23.74 1.01 40.21
C SER A 170 -24.93 0.40 40.93
N ALA A 171 -26.08 0.32 40.26
CA ALA A 171 -27.22 -0.51 40.62
C ALA A 171 -28.03 -0.89 39.36
N THR A 172 -28.78 -1.99 39.40
CA THR A 172 -29.41 -2.63 38.23
C THR A 172 -30.95 -2.52 38.24
N ALA A 173 -31.51 -2.36 37.03
CA ALA A 173 -32.90 -2.53 36.56
C ALA A 173 -34.09 -2.74 37.53
N THR A 174 -35.24 -2.14 37.18
CA THR A 174 -36.58 -2.80 37.13
C THR A 174 -37.51 -1.98 36.22
N VAL A 175 -38.53 -2.63 35.64
CA VAL A 175 -39.49 -2.05 34.68
C VAL A 175 -40.81 -1.65 35.35
N THR A 176 -41.34 -0.46 35.06
CA THR A 176 -42.78 -0.15 35.14
C THR A 176 -43.18 0.86 34.06
N SER A 177 -44.44 0.82 33.60
CA SER A 177 -45.00 1.71 32.56
C SER A 177 -45.74 2.92 33.16
N GLY A 178 -45.88 4.01 32.39
CA GLY A 178 -46.69 5.17 32.77
C GLY A 178 -46.80 6.23 31.66
N ASN A 179 -48.03 6.53 31.21
CA ASN A 179 -48.32 7.65 30.30
C ASN A 179 -48.31 8.99 31.06
N GLY A 180 -47.88 10.07 30.40
CA GLY A 180 -48.08 11.44 30.88
C GLY A 180 -47.61 12.48 29.87
N ALA A 181 -48.52 13.33 29.40
CA ALA A 181 -48.22 14.43 28.48
C ALA A 181 -48.70 15.75 29.05
N SER A 182 -47.89 16.82 28.96
CA SER A 182 -48.36 18.20 28.70
C SER A 182 -47.23 19.24 28.72
N THR A 183 -47.13 20.04 27.65
CA THR A 183 -46.82 21.49 27.60
C THR A 183 -46.01 22.18 28.71
N THR A 184 -44.98 22.94 28.32
CA THR A 184 -44.98 24.42 28.42
C THR A 184 -43.83 25.07 27.64
N SER A 185 -44.08 26.28 27.13
CA SER A 185 -43.07 27.27 26.67
C SER A 185 -43.18 28.51 27.59
N PRO A 186 -42.14 29.36 27.74
CA PRO A 186 -41.97 30.48 26.80
C PRO A 186 -40.49 30.88 26.54
N SER A 187 -40.11 31.24 25.31
CA SER A 187 -39.90 32.62 24.79
C SER A 187 -38.49 33.25 24.94
N THR A 188 -37.88 33.57 23.78
CA THR A 188 -37.01 34.72 23.48
C THR A 188 -35.85 35.12 24.41
N SER A 189 -34.63 35.13 23.84
CA SER A 189 -33.98 36.41 23.48
C SER A 189 -32.85 36.18 22.47
N SER A 190 -32.40 37.24 21.80
CA SER A 190 -31.42 37.20 20.71
C SER A 190 -30.36 38.28 20.88
N SER A 191 -29.10 37.97 20.58
CA SER A 191 -28.06 39.00 20.39
C SER A 191 -27.06 38.58 19.31
N THR A 192 -26.87 39.46 18.34
CA THR A 192 -25.80 39.40 17.33
C THR A 192 -24.75 40.43 17.73
N SER A 193 -23.47 40.12 17.53
CA SER A 193 -22.38 41.09 17.75
C SER A 193 -21.34 41.01 16.64
N THR A 194 -20.85 42.17 16.22
CA THR A 194 -19.85 42.32 15.16
C THR A 194 -18.92 43.47 15.50
N ALA A 195 -17.62 43.19 15.53
CA ALA A 195 -16.53 44.17 15.59
C ALA A 195 -15.36 43.52 14.83
N VAL A 196 -14.86 44.03 13.69
CA VAL A 196 -14.33 45.39 13.41
C VAL A 196 -13.13 45.71 14.31
N ILE A 197 -11.94 45.64 13.72
CA ILE A 197 -10.69 46.20 14.26
C ILE A 197 -10.03 47.01 13.15
N SER A 198 -9.56 48.22 13.49
CA SER A 198 -9.07 49.22 12.53
C SER A 198 -7.61 49.00 12.11
N ALA A 199 -7.27 49.46 10.90
CA ALA A 199 -5.89 49.60 10.47
C ALA A 199 -5.29 50.95 10.90
N THR A 200 -4.02 50.94 11.33
CA THR A 200 -3.22 52.14 11.60
C THR A 200 -1.94 52.05 10.78
N THR A 201 -1.58 53.13 10.08
CA THR A 201 -0.39 53.15 9.20
C THR A 201 0.68 54.07 9.78
N THR A 202 1.92 53.58 9.85
CA THR A 202 3.13 54.39 10.02
C THR A 202 4.17 53.98 8.98
N LYS A 203 4.98 54.93 8.50
CA LYS A 203 6.06 54.70 7.52
C LYS A 203 7.42 54.95 8.16
N SER A 204 8.39 54.08 7.85
CA SER A 204 9.82 54.38 7.86
C SER A 204 10.52 53.47 6.86
N ASP A 205 11.54 53.98 6.16
CA ASP A 205 12.17 53.33 5.00
C ASP A 205 13.24 52.28 5.36
N GLY A 206 13.46 51.36 4.40
CA GLY A 206 14.82 50.88 4.07
C GLY A 206 15.30 49.57 4.69
N GLY A 207 15.09 48.44 3.99
CA GLY A 207 15.78 47.18 4.31
C GLY A 207 15.35 46.00 3.43
N ARG A 208 16.18 45.58 2.47
CA ARG A 208 15.90 44.41 1.60
C ARG A 208 16.32 43.10 2.26
N GLN A 209 15.37 42.32 2.78
CA GLN A 209 15.32 40.85 2.62
C GLN A 209 13.85 40.43 2.48
N GLY A 210 13.56 39.45 1.62
CA GLY A 210 12.19 39.06 1.29
C GLY A 210 11.77 37.76 1.96
N GLU A 211 10.90 37.84 2.96
CA GLU A 211 10.22 36.65 3.50
C GLU A 211 9.13 36.18 2.52
N VAL A 212 9.21 34.92 2.09
CA VAL A 212 8.14 34.26 1.32
C VAL A 212 7.05 33.79 2.27
N SER A 213 5.92 34.52 2.28
CA SER A 213 4.76 34.17 3.10
C SER A 213 4.13 32.86 2.63
N PHE A 214 4.20 31.82 3.47
CA PHE A 214 3.72 30.47 3.17
C PHE A 214 2.19 30.36 3.35
N ALA A 215 1.45 30.90 2.39
CA ALA A 215 -0.01 30.75 2.28
C ALA A 215 -0.41 29.53 1.40
N LEU A 216 -1.64 29.04 1.58
CA LEU A 216 -2.16 27.78 1.03
C LEU A 216 -1.84 27.55 -0.46
N GLY A 217 -1.20 26.43 -0.80
CA GLY A 217 -0.86 26.09 -2.19
C GLY A 217 -0.32 24.68 -2.45
N LEU A 218 -0.59 23.68 -1.59
CA LEU A 218 -0.01 22.34 -1.73
C LEU A 218 -0.86 21.41 -2.64
N SER A 219 -0.89 21.70 -3.96
CA SER A 219 -1.62 20.87 -4.93
C SER A 219 -0.99 20.80 -6.34
N ILE A 220 0.32 21.08 -6.48
CA ILE A 220 1.06 20.88 -7.76
C ILE A 220 2.47 20.29 -7.49
N VAL A 221 2.52 19.01 -7.13
CA VAL A 221 3.71 18.13 -7.03
C VAL A 221 3.19 16.70 -6.79
N VAL A 222 3.53 15.63 -7.52
CA VAL A 222 4.34 15.42 -8.74
C VAL A 222 3.69 14.26 -9.53
N GLU A 223 3.57 14.33 -10.86
CA GLU A 223 3.17 13.17 -11.70
C GLU A 223 4.37 12.52 -12.43
N ALA A 224 5.45 13.28 -12.65
CA ALA A 224 6.73 12.78 -13.15
C ALA A 224 7.65 12.34 -11.99
N ASP A 225 7.51 11.09 -11.55
CA ASP A 225 8.59 10.21 -11.02
C ASP A 225 8.08 8.94 -10.30
N GLU A 226 6.80 8.55 -10.46
CA GLU A 226 6.30 7.24 -9.98
C GLU A 226 7.07 6.02 -10.53
N LYS A 227 7.87 6.20 -11.59
CA LYS A 227 8.77 5.19 -12.15
C LYS A 227 10.15 5.15 -11.48
N GLU A 228 10.57 6.23 -10.82
CA GLU A 228 11.84 6.31 -10.09
C GLU A 228 11.67 5.98 -8.60
N LEU A 229 10.45 6.13 -8.06
CA LEU A 229 10.08 5.61 -6.74
C LEU A 229 10.35 4.11 -6.62
N LYS A 230 11.01 3.70 -5.53
CA LYS A 230 11.16 2.28 -5.18
C LYS A 230 9.79 1.65 -4.86
N PRO A 231 9.56 0.36 -5.13
CA PRO A 231 8.26 -0.30 -4.88
C PRO A 231 7.74 -0.20 -3.43
N ASN A 232 8.63 -0.10 -2.43
CA ASN A 232 8.26 0.09 -1.02
C ASN A 232 7.81 1.54 -0.74
N GLN A 233 8.56 2.52 -1.25
CA GLN A 233 8.23 3.95 -1.12
C GLN A 233 6.90 4.26 -1.82
N TYR A 234 6.67 3.67 -3.00
CA TYR A 234 5.36 3.68 -3.65
C TYR A 234 4.27 3.14 -2.73
N PHE A 235 4.49 1.96 -2.12
CA PHE A 235 3.51 1.33 -1.23
C PHE A 235 3.19 2.17 0.01
N GLU A 236 4.18 2.81 0.63
CA GLU A 236 3.97 3.69 1.77
C GLU A 236 3.19 4.96 1.40
N ILE A 237 3.59 5.65 0.31
CA ILE A 237 2.91 6.86 -0.18
C ILE A 237 1.46 6.53 -0.55
N ARG A 238 1.26 5.44 -1.30
CA ARG A 238 -0.06 4.96 -1.73
C ARG A 238 -0.91 4.57 -0.53
N SER A 239 -0.40 3.79 0.41
CA SER A 239 -1.12 3.40 1.63
C SER A 239 -1.46 4.60 2.52
N ARG A 240 -0.56 5.58 2.65
CA ARG A 240 -0.81 6.84 3.39
C ARG A 240 -1.95 7.63 2.75
N ASN A 241 -1.98 7.75 1.42
CA ASN A 241 -3.05 8.46 0.72
C ASN A 241 -4.39 7.70 0.79
N ILE A 242 -4.40 6.37 0.60
CA ILE A 242 -5.61 5.57 0.75
C ILE A 242 -6.14 5.58 2.20
N ASN A 243 -5.27 5.62 3.21
CA ASN A 243 -5.71 5.76 4.60
C ASN A 243 -6.34 7.14 4.90
N LYS A 244 -5.89 8.23 4.26
CA LYS A 244 -6.63 9.52 4.31
C LYS A 244 -8.06 9.35 3.79
N LEU A 245 -8.22 8.74 2.62
CA LEU A 245 -9.54 8.49 2.00
C LEU A 245 -10.44 7.55 2.83
N ARG A 246 -9.85 6.58 3.55
CA ARG A 246 -10.60 5.73 4.50
C ARG A 246 -11.16 6.54 5.67
N THR A 247 -10.45 7.59 6.11
CA THR A 247 -10.87 8.49 7.21
C THR A 247 -11.85 9.56 6.74
N THR A 248 -11.61 10.22 5.60
CA THR A 248 -12.54 11.24 5.06
C THR A 248 -13.83 10.64 4.53
N LYS A 249 -13.78 9.38 4.06
CA LYS A 249 -14.83 8.71 3.29
C LYS A 249 -15.28 9.45 2.03
N ASN A 250 -14.49 10.43 1.58
CA ASN A 250 -14.73 11.24 0.40
C ASN A 250 -13.48 11.29 -0.49
N PRO A 251 -13.50 10.63 -1.66
CA PRO A 251 -14.34 9.46 -1.97
C PRO A 251 -14.02 8.28 -1.05
N ASN A 252 -14.99 7.41 -0.76
CA ASN A 252 -14.73 6.18 0.00
C ASN A 252 -13.94 5.18 -0.87
N PRO A 253 -12.69 4.81 -0.54
CA PRO A 253 -11.81 4.04 -1.44
C PRO A 253 -12.14 2.54 -1.52
N TYR A 254 -13.14 2.08 -0.75
CA TYR A 254 -13.67 0.72 -0.77
C TYR A 254 -15.21 0.80 -0.66
N PRO A 255 -15.94 1.14 -1.74
CA PRO A 255 -17.40 1.12 -1.77
C PRO A 255 -17.94 -0.32 -1.68
N HIS A 256 -19.04 -0.51 -0.95
CA HIS A 256 -19.63 -1.84 -0.74
C HIS A 256 -20.19 -2.48 -2.01
N LYS A 257 -20.66 -1.67 -2.97
CA LYS A 257 -21.26 -2.15 -4.22
C LYS A 257 -21.13 -1.12 -5.33
N PHE A 258 -20.71 -1.58 -6.51
CA PHE A 258 -20.91 -0.93 -7.80
C PHE A 258 -21.90 -1.76 -8.62
N HIS A 259 -22.81 -1.10 -9.35
CA HIS A 259 -23.83 -1.75 -10.18
C HIS A 259 -23.42 -1.70 -11.65
N GLU A 260 -22.67 -2.72 -12.06
CA GLU A 260 -22.40 -3.02 -13.45
C GLU A 260 -23.70 -3.43 -14.16
N ASN A 261 -23.88 -2.98 -15.42
CA ASN A 261 -24.99 -3.38 -16.29
C ASN A 261 -24.49 -4.08 -17.58
N TYR A 262 -23.17 -4.22 -17.76
CA TYR A 262 -22.58 -4.59 -19.03
C TYR A 262 -21.28 -5.42 -18.89
N ASP A 263 -20.93 -6.19 -19.93
CA ASP A 263 -19.74 -7.06 -19.98
C ASP A 263 -18.73 -6.52 -21.00
N LEU A 264 -17.46 -6.37 -20.61
CA LEU A 264 -16.43 -5.80 -21.49
C LEU A 264 -16.17 -6.66 -22.76
N ARG A 265 -16.43 -7.96 -22.70
CA ARG A 265 -16.34 -8.87 -23.86
C ARG A 265 -17.47 -8.62 -24.85
N LYS A 266 -18.67 -8.32 -24.34
CA LYS A 266 -19.80 -7.88 -25.18
C LYS A 266 -19.53 -6.51 -25.78
N PHE A 267 -18.95 -5.58 -25.04
CA PHE A 267 -18.64 -4.24 -25.53
C PHE A 267 -17.77 -4.25 -26.79
N VAL A 268 -16.72 -5.06 -26.81
CA VAL A 268 -15.86 -5.19 -28.00
C VAL A 268 -16.56 -5.88 -29.17
N ALA A 269 -17.52 -6.78 -28.92
CA ALA A 269 -18.30 -7.45 -29.96
C ALA A 269 -19.44 -6.58 -30.53
N GLU A 270 -20.16 -5.87 -29.66
CA GLU A 270 -21.35 -5.06 -29.98
C GLU A 270 -21.02 -3.64 -30.47
N TYR A 271 -19.81 -3.13 -30.18
CA TYR A 271 -19.36 -1.79 -30.63
C TYR A 271 -18.04 -1.79 -31.40
N GLY A 272 -17.39 -2.94 -31.60
CA GLY A 272 -16.15 -3.04 -32.37
C GLY A 272 -16.24 -2.54 -33.83
N PHE A 273 -17.45 -2.45 -34.39
CA PHE A 273 -17.71 -1.95 -35.74
C PHE A 273 -18.11 -0.46 -35.80
N LEU A 274 -18.14 0.27 -34.67
CA LEU A 274 -18.36 1.73 -34.69
C LEU A 274 -17.28 2.42 -35.51
N LYS A 275 -17.68 3.40 -36.34
CA LYS A 275 -16.76 4.17 -37.18
C LYS A 275 -16.04 5.26 -36.38
N SER A 276 -14.96 5.81 -36.92
CA SER A 276 -14.24 6.91 -36.28
C SER A 276 -15.17 8.08 -35.94
N VAL A 277 -15.05 8.60 -34.72
CA VAL A 277 -15.89 9.69 -34.16
C VAL A 277 -17.38 9.33 -34.04
N GLU A 278 -17.77 8.06 -34.23
CA GLU A 278 -19.13 7.58 -33.97
C GLU A 278 -19.30 7.27 -32.46
N HIS A 279 -20.22 7.98 -31.81
CA HIS A 279 -20.55 7.81 -30.38
C HIS A 279 -22.03 7.41 -30.20
N LYS A 280 -22.35 6.65 -29.14
CA LYS A 280 -23.71 6.19 -28.78
C LYS A 280 -24.13 6.73 -27.40
N LYS A 281 -24.26 8.06 -27.29
CA LYS A 281 -24.58 8.76 -26.03
C LYS A 281 -25.91 8.34 -25.39
N ASP A 282 -26.78 7.69 -26.16
CA ASP A 282 -28.05 7.09 -25.77
C ASP A 282 -27.91 5.78 -24.97
N VAL A 283 -26.72 5.14 -24.99
CA VAL A 283 -26.46 3.87 -24.29
C VAL A 283 -25.54 4.08 -23.09
N GLU A 284 -26.12 4.08 -21.88
CA GLU A 284 -25.35 4.15 -20.63
C GLU A 284 -24.77 2.77 -20.26
N ILE A 285 -23.44 2.70 -20.18
CA ILE A 285 -22.65 1.52 -19.83
C ILE A 285 -22.00 1.72 -18.47
N ARG A 286 -22.15 0.69 -17.62
CA ARG A 286 -21.55 0.57 -16.28
C ARG A 286 -20.77 -0.74 -16.21
N LEU A 287 -19.46 -0.66 -16.03
CA LEU A 287 -18.61 -1.85 -15.85
C LEU A 287 -17.39 -1.56 -14.97
N GLY A 288 -16.86 -2.59 -14.34
CA GLY A 288 -15.61 -2.56 -13.59
C GLY A 288 -14.41 -2.98 -14.45
N GLY A 289 -13.25 -2.40 -14.15
CA GLY A 289 -11.99 -2.84 -14.76
C GLY A 289 -10.76 -2.40 -14.01
N ARG A 290 -9.64 -3.11 -14.24
CA ARG A 290 -8.35 -2.74 -13.66
C ARG A 290 -7.64 -1.76 -14.58
N ILE A 291 -7.23 -0.59 -14.05
CA ILE A 291 -6.33 0.34 -14.74
C ILE A 291 -5.01 -0.40 -15.01
N TYR A 292 -4.64 -0.53 -16.27
CA TYR A 292 -3.38 -1.10 -16.71
C TYR A 292 -2.36 -0.03 -17.12
N ASN A 293 -2.86 1.11 -17.62
CA ASN A 293 -2.12 2.30 -18.00
C ASN A 293 -2.95 3.56 -17.70
N LYS A 294 -2.30 4.69 -17.43
CA LYS A 294 -2.89 6.02 -17.18
C LYS A 294 -2.08 7.05 -17.97
N CYS A 295 -2.76 7.92 -18.70
CA CYS A 295 -2.12 9.02 -19.44
C CYS A 295 -3.00 10.28 -19.36
N ALA A 296 -2.49 11.33 -18.70
CA ALA A 296 -3.13 12.64 -18.67
C ALA A 296 -2.67 13.50 -19.86
N SER A 297 -3.59 14.27 -20.44
CA SER A 297 -3.32 15.23 -21.52
C SER A 297 -3.74 16.63 -21.06
N GLY A 298 -3.05 17.11 -20.03
CA GLY A 298 -3.42 18.30 -19.26
C GLY A 298 -4.69 18.09 -18.42
N ASN A 299 -5.12 19.14 -17.72
CA ASN A 299 -6.09 19.06 -16.62
C ASN A 299 -7.56 18.82 -17.04
N LYS A 300 -7.80 18.39 -18.29
CA LYS A 300 -9.15 18.30 -18.91
C LYS A 300 -9.44 16.98 -19.64
N LEU A 301 -8.41 16.15 -19.84
CA LEU A 301 -8.48 14.91 -20.61
C LEU A 301 -7.56 13.87 -19.96
N VAL A 302 -8.13 12.73 -19.58
CA VAL A 302 -7.37 11.59 -19.04
C VAL A 302 -7.79 10.33 -19.78
N PHE A 303 -6.81 9.54 -20.19
CA PHE A 303 -6.99 8.21 -20.77
C PHE A 303 -6.59 7.14 -19.76
N TYR A 304 -7.39 6.08 -19.67
CA TYR A 304 -7.02 4.85 -18.96
C TYR A 304 -7.12 3.67 -19.92
N ASP A 305 -6.10 2.82 -19.97
CA ASP A 305 -6.28 1.47 -20.52
C ASP A 305 -6.81 0.59 -19.40
N ILE A 306 -8.00 0.01 -19.58
CA ILE A 306 -8.55 -0.97 -18.63
C ILE A 306 -8.38 -2.39 -19.15
N ARG A 307 -8.22 -3.35 -18.23
CA ARG A 307 -8.31 -4.79 -18.51
C ARG A 307 -9.33 -5.48 -17.61
N THR A 308 -10.23 -6.24 -18.24
CA THR A 308 -11.20 -7.15 -17.62
C THR A 308 -11.35 -8.39 -18.48
N GLU A 309 -11.41 -9.58 -17.88
CA GLU A 309 -11.63 -10.86 -18.60
C GLU A 309 -10.71 -11.13 -19.82
N GLY A 310 -9.47 -10.65 -19.76
CA GLY A 310 -8.48 -10.80 -20.84
C GLY A 310 -8.74 -9.92 -22.07
N VAL A 311 -9.60 -8.91 -21.94
CA VAL A 311 -9.88 -7.89 -22.95
C VAL A 311 -9.30 -6.55 -22.49
N LYS A 312 -8.65 -5.82 -23.41
CA LYS A 312 -8.19 -4.44 -23.21
C LYS A 312 -9.17 -3.49 -23.91
N VAL A 313 -9.55 -2.40 -23.24
CA VAL A 313 -10.37 -1.30 -23.80
C VAL A 313 -9.83 0.03 -23.28
N GLN A 314 -9.91 1.08 -24.09
CA GLN A 314 -9.58 2.44 -23.67
C GLN A 314 -10.78 3.10 -22.96
N VAL A 315 -10.53 3.88 -21.92
CA VAL A 315 -11.50 4.79 -21.31
C VAL A 315 -11.02 6.21 -21.54
N MET A 316 -11.87 7.06 -22.13
CA MET A 316 -11.58 8.46 -22.40
C MET A 316 -12.43 9.33 -21.48
N CYS A 317 -11.78 10.01 -20.53
CA CYS A 317 -12.42 10.91 -19.58
C CYS A 317 -12.20 12.35 -20.03
N GLN A 318 -13.28 13.09 -20.31
CA GLN A 318 -13.25 14.49 -20.72
C GLN A 318 -14.05 15.35 -19.75
N VAL A 319 -13.55 16.55 -19.41
CA VAL A 319 -14.28 17.49 -18.54
C VAL A 319 -15.63 17.94 -19.13
N GLN A 320 -15.77 17.91 -20.47
CA GLN A 320 -17.02 18.20 -21.19
C GLN A 320 -18.06 17.08 -21.13
N GLU A 321 -17.64 15.86 -20.83
CA GLU A 321 -18.51 14.67 -20.71
C GLU A 321 -18.77 14.31 -19.25
N ALA A 322 -18.04 14.94 -18.31
CA ALA A 322 -18.22 14.75 -16.88
C ALA A 322 -19.65 15.12 -16.44
N LYS A 323 -20.27 14.21 -15.68
CA LYS A 323 -21.65 14.28 -15.23
C LYS A 323 -21.92 15.52 -14.37
N GLU A 324 -22.86 16.36 -14.82
CA GLU A 324 -23.30 17.55 -14.09
C GLU A 324 -23.84 17.18 -12.70
N GLY A 325 -23.45 17.95 -11.67
CA GLY A 325 -23.75 17.64 -10.27
C GLY A 325 -22.99 16.45 -9.67
N GLY A 326 -22.11 15.79 -10.44
CA GLY A 326 -21.19 14.77 -9.93
C GLY A 326 -19.98 15.35 -9.19
N ALA A 327 -19.07 14.47 -8.75
CA ALA A 327 -17.79 14.89 -8.17
C ALA A 327 -16.93 15.64 -9.21
N PRO A 328 -16.16 16.68 -8.83
CA PRO A 328 -15.32 17.42 -9.77
C PRO A 328 -14.35 16.53 -10.56
N PHE A 329 -14.19 16.80 -11.86
CA PHE A 329 -13.36 16.00 -12.78
C PHE A 329 -11.92 15.79 -12.29
N ALA A 330 -11.32 16.80 -11.64
CA ALA A 330 -9.99 16.68 -11.05
C ALA A 330 -9.96 15.69 -9.87
N GLU A 331 -10.91 15.80 -8.95
CA GLU A 331 -11.02 14.94 -7.76
C GLU A 331 -11.30 13.47 -8.14
N GLN A 332 -12.07 13.23 -9.21
CA GLN A 332 -12.29 11.89 -9.75
C GLN A 332 -11.01 11.21 -10.26
N HIS A 333 -9.95 11.97 -10.59
CA HIS A 333 -8.75 11.44 -11.28
C HIS A 333 -7.45 11.60 -10.49
N GLU A 334 -7.39 12.53 -9.53
CA GLU A 334 -6.22 12.77 -8.67
C GLU A 334 -5.76 11.48 -7.95
N HIS A 335 -6.70 10.73 -7.38
CA HIS A 335 -6.39 9.57 -6.54
C HIS A 335 -6.23 8.26 -7.32
N LEU A 336 -6.47 8.24 -8.64
CA LEU A 336 -6.48 7.04 -9.47
C LEU A 336 -5.10 6.73 -10.05
N GLN A 337 -4.69 5.45 -9.96
CA GLN A 337 -3.35 4.99 -10.33
C GLN A 337 -3.32 3.63 -11.03
N ARG A 338 -2.18 3.34 -11.66
CA ARG A 338 -1.92 2.08 -12.35
C ARG A 338 -2.11 0.89 -11.40
N GLY A 339 -2.97 -0.03 -11.78
CA GLY A 339 -3.32 -1.23 -11.04
C GLY A 339 -4.61 -1.15 -10.23
N ASP A 340 -5.17 0.04 -9.98
CA ASP A 340 -6.46 0.20 -9.29
C ASP A 340 -7.59 -0.54 -10.03
N ILE A 341 -8.62 -0.96 -9.29
CA ILE A 341 -9.90 -1.35 -9.89
C ILE A 341 -10.85 -0.15 -9.78
N ILE A 342 -11.38 0.27 -10.93
CA ILE A 342 -12.35 1.35 -11.07
C ILE A 342 -13.67 0.84 -11.64
N GLY A 343 -14.75 1.54 -11.31
CA GLY A 343 -16.05 1.45 -11.96
C GLY A 343 -16.18 2.63 -12.90
N ILE A 344 -16.57 2.36 -14.14
CA ILE A 344 -16.77 3.36 -15.17
C ILE A 344 -18.27 3.47 -15.43
N VAL A 345 -18.81 4.68 -15.44
CA VAL A 345 -20.08 5.02 -16.06
C VAL A 345 -19.78 5.88 -17.29
N GLY A 346 -20.35 5.53 -18.43
CA GLY A 346 -20.07 6.20 -19.70
C GLY A 346 -20.89 5.65 -20.85
N TYR A 347 -20.45 5.87 -22.08
CA TYR A 347 -21.11 5.38 -23.30
C TYR A 347 -20.10 4.92 -24.36
N PRO A 348 -20.53 4.08 -25.35
CA PRO A 348 -19.65 3.64 -26.45
C PRO A 348 -19.26 4.77 -27.40
N GLY A 349 -18.00 4.77 -27.84
CA GLY A 349 -17.60 5.50 -29.04
C GLY A 349 -16.26 5.03 -29.60
N ARG A 350 -15.88 5.53 -30.78
CA ARG A 350 -14.52 5.38 -31.31
C ARG A 350 -13.86 6.74 -31.43
N THR A 351 -12.63 6.85 -30.93
CA THR A 351 -11.84 8.10 -30.99
C THR A 351 -11.47 8.50 -32.42
N ALA A 352 -11.00 9.74 -32.60
CA ALA A 352 -10.32 10.13 -33.84
C ALA A 352 -8.91 9.49 -33.91
N PRO A 353 -8.39 9.15 -35.09
CA PRO A 353 -7.05 8.58 -35.23
C PRO A 353 -5.96 9.58 -34.86
N ASN A 354 -4.94 9.10 -34.16
CA ASN A 354 -3.75 9.89 -33.83
C ASN A 354 -2.91 10.29 -35.06
N LYS A 355 -3.16 9.67 -36.23
CA LYS A 355 -2.52 10.00 -37.51
C LYS A 355 -3.53 9.96 -38.66
N ILE A 356 -3.84 11.14 -39.20
CA ILE A 356 -4.82 11.33 -40.29
C ILE A 356 -4.41 10.58 -41.57
N GLU A 357 -3.11 10.43 -41.81
CA GLU A 357 -2.54 9.92 -43.07
C GLU A 357 -2.76 8.43 -43.37
N LYS A 358 -3.22 7.63 -42.38
CA LYS A 358 -3.19 6.15 -42.47
C LYS A 358 -4.53 5.44 -42.64
N SER A 359 -5.65 6.17 -42.73
CA SER A 359 -7.00 5.58 -42.71
C SER A 359 -7.26 4.72 -41.47
N GLU A 360 -6.59 5.04 -40.35
CA GLU A 360 -6.85 4.44 -39.05
C GLU A 360 -8.22 4.92 -38.54
N GLU A 361 -9.06 4.02 -38.00
CA GLU A 361 -10.40 4.40 -37.53
C GLU A 361 -10.39 5.02 -36.12
N GLY A 362 -9.24 5.06 -35.44
CA GLY A 362 -9.10 5.39 -34.03
C GLY A 362 -9.36 4.21 -33.09
N GLU A 363 -9.13 4.38 -31.78
CA GLU A 363 -9.31 3.32 -30.78
C GLU A 363 -10.76 3.28 -30.26
N LEU A 364 -11.28 2.07 -30.01
CA LEU A 364 -12.59 1.85 -29.41
C LEU A 364 -12.53 2.18 -27.92
N SER A 365 -13.37 3.12 -27.48
CA SER A 365 -13.27 3.73 -26.16
C SER A 365 -14.62 3.84 -25.45
N ILE A 366 -14.60 3.71 -24.12
CA ILE A 366 -15.72 4.11 -23.27
C ILE A 366 -15.51 5.59 -22.94
N PHE A 367 -16.44 6.45 -23.36
CA PHE A 367 -16.44 7.87 -23.02
C PHE A 367 -17.06 8.03 -21.65
N ALA A 368 -16.23 8.32 -20.64
CA ALA A 368 -16.64 8.28 -19.25
C ALA A 368 -17.30 9.59 -18.79
N THR A 369 -18.46 9.46 -18.16
CA THR A 369 -19.18 10.54 -17.48
C THR A 369 -18.90 10.56 -15.98
N GLU A 370 -18.55 9.41 -15.39
CA GLU A 370 -18.21 9.25 -13.97
C GLU A 370 -17.24 8.07 -13.79
N ILE A 371 -16.14 8.26 -13.05
CA ILE A 371 -15.21 7.20 -12.63
C ILE A 371 -15.22 7.09 -11.11
N VAL A 372 -15.34 5.86 -10.60
CA VAL A 372 -15.40 5.55 -9.17
C VAL A 372 -14.27 4.59 -8.79
N LEU A 373 -13.48 4.90 -7.77
CA LEU A 373 -12.50 3.97 -7.20
C LEU A 373 -13.23 2.83 -6.46
N LEU A 374 -13.01 1.58 -6.88
CA LEU A 374 -13.65 0.39 -6.25
C LEU A 374 -12.70 -0.34 -5.31
N THR A 375 -11.43 -0.48 -5.69
CA THR A 375 -10.36 -0.82 -4.75
C THR A 375 -9.02 -0.37 -5.31
N PRO A 376 -8.21 0.38 -4.54
CA PRO A 376 -6.90 0.81 -4.97
C PRO A 376 -5.91 -0.35 -5.02
N CYS A 377 -4.92 -0.26 -5.91
CA CYS A 377 -3.70 -1.04 -5.80
C CYS A 377 -2.72 -0.28 -4.90
N LEU A 378 -2.16 -0.98 -3.92
CA LEU A 378 -1.17 -0.42 -3.01
C LEU A 378 0.27 -0.64 -3.49
N HIS A 379 0.53 -1.62 -4.35
CA HIS A 379 1.86 -1.91 -4.87
C HIS A 379 2.00 -1.52 -6.33
N GLN A 380 3.16 -0.96 -6.69
CA GLN A 380 3.57 -0.73 -8.06
C GLN A 380 3.55 -2.07 -8.83
N LEU A 381 2.79 -2.15 -9.93
CA LEU A 381 2.81 -3.31 -10.82
C LEU A 381 4.12 -3.35 -11.63
N PRO A 382 4.67 -4.52 -11.97
CA PRO A 382 5.82 -4.62 -12.88
C PRO A 382 5.56 -3.91 -14.21
N ASP A 383 6.61 -3.33 -14.79
CA ASP A 383 6.56 -2.75 -16.13
C ASP A 383 6.47 -3.82 -17.21
N GLU A 384 5.77 -3.53 -18.30
CA GLU A 384 5.56 -4.47 -19.42
C GLU A 384 6.89 -4.86 -20.08
N TYR A 385 7.83 -3.91 -20.18
CA TYR A 385 9.17 -4.14 -20.73
C TYR A 385 10.00 -5.12 -19.87
N TYR A 386 9.70 -5.19 -18.57
CA TYR A 386 10.21 -6.18 -17.62
C TYR A 386 9.08 -7.10 -17.15
N TRP A 387 8.28 -7.57 -18.11
CA TRP A 387 7.44 -8.78 -18.11
C TRP A 387 7.75 -9.71 -16.93
N PHE A 388 6.71 -10.11 -16.19
CA PHE A 388 6.88 -10.86 -14.95
C PHE A 388 7.23 -12.33 -15.25
N LYS A 389 8.52 -12.60 -15.54
CA LYS A 389 9.00 -13.89 -16.07
C LYS A 389 9.35 -14.91 -15.00
N ASP A 390 9.94 -14.44 -13.88
CA ASP A 390 10.52 -15.29 -12.83
C ASP A 390 9.52 -16.35 -12.34
N GLN A 391 9.86 -17.62 -12.54
CA GLN A 391 8.92 -18.72 -12.40
C GLN A 391 8.47 -18.88 -10.94
N GLU A 392 9.37 -18.69 -9.98
CA GLU A 392 9.07 -18.83 -8.56
C GLU A 392 8.17 -17.70 -8.06
N ARG A 393 8.45 -16.44 -8.42
CA ARG A 393 7.56 -15.31 -8.10
C ARG A 393 6.22 -15.41 -8.84
N ARG A 394 6.16 -15.93 -10.07
CA ARG A 394 4.88 -16.22 -10.77
C ARG A 394 4.08 -17.29 -10.05
N HIS A 395 4.73 -18.32 -9.52
CA HIS A 395 4.08 -19.40 -8.78
C HIS A 395 3.56 -18.91 -7.42
N ARG A 396 4.38 -18.19 -6.64
CA ARG A 396 4.00 -17.64 -5.33
C ARG A 396 3.01 -16.48 -5.40
N LYS A 397 3.09 -15.63 -6.43
CA LYS A 397 2.18 -14.48 -6.66
C LYS A 397 1.36 -14.69 -7.93
N ARG A 398 0.61 -15.80 -8.00
CA ARG A 398 -0.18 -16.18 -9.19
C ARG A 398 -1.20 -15.12 -9.62
N TYR A 399 -1.72 -14.33 -8.67
CA TYR A 399 -2.59 -13.18 -8.97
C TYR A 399 -1.88 -12.11 -9.82
N LEU A 400 -0.57 -11.89 -9.60
CA LEU A 400 0.23 -10.92 -10.35
C LEU A 400 0.60 -11.47 -11.74
N ASP A 401 0.89 -12.77 -11.83
CA ASP A 401 1.06 -13.50 -13.09
C ASP A 401 -0.21 -13.47 -13.96
N LEU A 402 -1.40 -13.60 -13.35
CA LEU A 402 -2.69 -13.48 -14.05
C LEU A 402 -3.04 -12.03 -14.45
N ILE A 403 -2.50 -11.01 -13.79
CA ILE A 403 -2.65 -9.59 -14.17
C ILE A 403 -1.69 -9.22 -15.31
N THR A 404 -0.51 -9.85 -15.39
CA THR A 404 0.58 -9.45 -16.31
C THR A 404 0.72 -10.34 -17.55
N ASN A 405 0.38 -11.62 -17.46
CA ASN A 405 0.58 -12.60 -18.54
C ASN A 405 -0.77 -13.22 -18.99
N ASP A 406 -1.41 -12.67 -20.03
CA ASP A 406 -2.70 -13.20 -20.53
C ASP A 406 -2.63 -14.68 -20.96
N HIS A 407 -1.45 -15.15 -21.40
CA HIS A 407 -1.19 -16.56 -21.68
C HIS A 407 -1.43 -17.46 -20.45
N THR A 408 -1.05 -17.02 -19.24
CA THR A 408 -1.31 -17.75 -17.99
C THR A 408 -2.81 -18.00 -17.82
N ARG A 409 -3.65 -16.97 -18.04
CA ARG A 409 -5.12 -17.11 -17.99
C ARG A 409 -5.63 -18.11 -19.02
N ASN A 410 -5.10 -18.08 -20.24
CA ASN A 410 -5.50 -19.01 -21.31
C ASN A 410 -5.14 -20.47 -20.99
N VAL A 411 -4.03 -20.73 -20.29
CA VAL A 411 -3.69 -22.08 -19.78
C VAL A 411 -4.74 -22.56 -18.76
N PHE A 412 -5.13 -21.74 -17.79
CA PHE A 412 -6.16 -22.12 -16.81
C PHE A 412 -7.54 -22.30 -17.44
N LEU A 413 -7.94 -21.46 -18.40
CA LEU A 413 -9.17 -21.64 -19.17
C LEU A 413 -9.15 -22.94 -19.98
N THR A 414 -8.01 -23.30 -20.55
CA THR A 414 -7.84 -24.56 -21.31
C THR A 414 -7.93 -25.77 -20.38
N ARG A 415 -7.27 -25.75 -19.20
CA ARG A 415 -7.40 -26.79 -18.17
C ARG A 415 -8.86 -26.95 -17.71
N SER A 416 -9.59 -25.85 -17.51
CA SER A 416 -11.01 -25.89 -17.15
C SER A 416 -11.84 -26.59 -18.24
N LYS A 417 -11.68 -26.18 -19.50
CA LYS A 417 -12.33 -26.82 -20.66
C LYS A 417 -12.02 -28.31 -20.78
N MET A 418 -10.78 -28.73 -20.53
CA MET A 418 -10.37 -30.14 -20.53
C MET A 418 -11.16 -30.95 -19.49
N VAL A 419 -11.25 -30.47 -18.24
CA VAL A 419 -12.02 -31.16 -17.18
C VAL A 419 -13.52 -31.20 -17.52
N THR A 420 -14.09 -30.11 -18.03
CA THR A 420 -15.49 -30.06 -18.48
C THR A 420 -15.77 -31.06 -19.62
N TYR A 421 -14.84 -31.18 -20.58
CA TYR A 421 -14.95 -32.12 -21.69
C TYR A 421 -14.85 -33.58 -21.21
N ILE A 422 -13.92 -33.89 -20.31
CA ILE A 422 -13.73 -35.25 -19.77
C ILE A 422 -14.98 -35.70 -19.00
N ARG A 423 -15.54 -34.85 -18.13
CA ARG A 423 -16.83 -35.15 -17.45
C ARG A 423 -17.92 -35.46 -18.46
N LYS A 424 -18.21 -34.49 -19.35
CA LYS A 424 -19.27 -34.66 -20.36
C LYS A 424 -19.09 -35.91 -21.21
N TYR A 425 -17.87 -36.27 -21.59
CA TYR A 425 -17.60 -37.48 -22.36
C TYR A 425 -18.01 -38.78 -21.63
N PHE A 426 -17.81 -38.84 -20.32
CA PHE A 426 -18.22 -39.97 -19.48
C PHE A 426 -19.71 -39.90 -19.10
N ASP A 427 -20.26 -38.70 -18.83
CA ASP A 427 -21.69 -38.46 -18.62
C ASP A 427 -22.52 -38.91 -19.84
N ASP A 428 -22.06 -38.59 -21.05
CA ASP A 428 -22.65 -39.00 -22.34
C ASP A 428 -22.52 -40.53 -22.62
N GLN A 429 -21.92 -41.30 -21.69
CA GLN A 429 -21.71 -42.75 -21.76
C GLN A 429 -22.23 -43.48 -20.51
N ASP A 430 -23.16 -42.87 -19.77
CA ASP A 430 -23.83 -43.43 -18.58
C ASP A 430 -22.90 -43.79 -17.40
N PHE A 431 -21.71 -43.18 -17.33
CA PHE A 431 -20.86 -43.25 -16.14
C PHE A 431 -21.39 -42.33 -15.02
N VAL A 432 -21.00 -42.63 -13.78
CA VAL A 432 -21.37 -41.83 -12.60
C VAL A 432 -20.12 -41.25 -11.96
N GLU A 433 -20.04 -39.93 -11.83
CA GLU A 433 -18.96 -39.27 -11.06
C GLU A 433 -19.14 -39.55 -9.56
N VAL A 434 -18.06 -40.00 -8.91
CA VAL A 434 -18.03 -40.37 -7.48
C VAL A 434 -16.81 -39.78 -6.78
N GLU A 435 -16.97 -39.41 -5.50
CA GLU A 435 -15.86 -38.96 -4.64
C GLU A 435 -15.42 -40.08 -3.71
N THR A 436 -14.15 -40.50 -3.81
CA THR A 436 -13.54 -41.53 -2.96
C THR A 436 -12.70 -40.91 -1.83
N PRO A 437 -12.51 -41.60 -0.68
CA PRO A 437 -11.70 -41.08 0.42
C PRO A 437 -10.27 -40.70 0.01
N MET A 438 -9.88 -39.44 0.25
CA MET A 438 -8.53 -38.92 -0.05
C MET A 438 -7.47 -39.34 0.99
N MET A 439 -7.90 -39.86 2.15
CA MET A 439 -7.02 -40.32 3.23
C MET A 439 -7.31 -41.80 3.50
N ASN A 440 -6.33 -42.67 3.23
CA ASN A 440 -6.45 -44.11 3.37
C ASN A 440 -5.36 -44.66 4.31
N PRO A 441 -5.61 -45.75 5.06
CA PRO A 441 -4.64 -46.33 5.99
C PRO A 441 -3.44 -46.97 5.29
N ILE A 442 -3.58 -47.31 4.01
CA ILE A 442 -2.52 -47.75 3.10
C ILE A 442 -2.70 -46.96 1.81
N ALA A 443 -1.61 -46.38 1.29
CA ALA A 443 -1.60 -45.73 -0.02
C ALA A 443 -1.36 -46.78 -1.11
N GLY A 444 -2.43 -47.38 -1.61
CA GLY A 444 -2.43 -48.31 -2.72
C GLY A 444 -3.51 -47.97 -3.75
N GLU A 445 -3.36 -48.50 -4.96
CA GLU A 445 -4.42 -48.57 -5.96
C GLU A 445 -5.39 -49.70 -5.56
N GLN A 446 -6.71 -49.51 -5.81
CA GLN A 446 -7.76 -50.50 -5.53
C GLN A 446 -8.13 -51.30 -6.78
#